data_AF-A0A2E1AA71-F1
#
_entry.id   AF-A0A2E1AA71-F1
#
_cell.length_a   1.000
_cell.length_b   1.000
_cell.length_c   1.000
_cell.angle_alpha   90.00
_cell.angle_beta   90.00
_cell.angle_gamma   90.00
#
_symmetry.space_group_name_H-M   'P 1'
#
loop_
_entity.id
_entity.type
_entity.pdbx_description
1 polymer ?
#
loop_
_entity_poly.entity_id
_entity_poly.type
_entity_poly.pdbx_seq_one_letter_code
_entity_poly.pdbx_strand_id
1 'polypeptide(L)'
;MSNENGNVTQERMDEIGKRLGEGAEAARTSIAKRLAEAASTIRTEIDENEDLDKDARVRATNIVDGLDSAAKYLETNTIDDIEDDAREVISDNPWQAIIAALVVGLILGWLLKGND
;
A
#
# COMPACT_ATOMS: atom_id res chain seq x y z
N MET A 1 2.71 -47.21 5.29
CA MET A 1 3.52 -45.99 5.51
C MET A 1 3.10 -44.95 4.47
N SER A 2 1.98 -44.27 4.71
CA SER A 2 1.49 -43.12 3.93
C SER A 2 0.45 -42.44 4.81
N ASN A 3 0.88 -41.45 5.58
CA ASN A 3 0.02 -40.43 6.21
C ASN A 3 0.81 -39.34 6.96
N GLU A 4 2.14 -39.46 7.13
CA GLU A 4 2.94 -38.40 7.77
C GLU A 4 3.27 -37.23 6.83
N ASN A 5 3.38 -37.46 5.51
CA ASN A 5 3.75 -36.41 4.57
C ASN A 5 2.63 -35.37 4.31
N GLY A 6 1.35 -35.73 4.49
CA GLY A 6 0.23 -34.81 4.27
C GLY A 6 0.09 -33.75 5.36
N ASN A 7 0.28 -34.14 6.63
CA ASN A 7 0.19 -33.22 7.77
C ASN A 7 1.33 -32.20 7.77
N VAL A 8 2.56 -32.63 7.47
CA VAL A 8 3.73 -31.73 7.46
C VAL A 8 3.62 -30.65 6.37
N THR A 9 2.99 -30.96 5.23
CA THR A 9 2.78 -29.97 4.17
C THR A 9 1.69 -28.96 4.54
N GLN A 10 0.58 -29.39 5.15
CA GLN A 10 -0.49 -28.48 5.58
C GLN A 10 -0.05 -27.58 6.73
N GLU A 11 0.59 -28.14 7.77
CA GLU A 11 1.10 -27.36 8.91
C GLU A 11 2.11 -26.29 8.47
N ARG A 12 3.00 -26.60 7.51
CA ARG A 12 3.93 -25.62 6.94
C ARG A 12 3.22 -24.53 6.15
N MET A 13 2.17 -24.87 5.40
CA MET A 13 1.40 -23.90 4.62
C MET A 13 0.65 -22.94 5.54
N ASP A 14 0.04 -23.45 6.61
CA ASP A 14 -0.66 -22.63 7.60
C ASP A 14 0.31 -21.72 8.37
N GLU A 15 1.48 -22.23 8.75
CA GLU A 15 2.51 -21.44 9.42
C GLU A 15 3.09 -20.35 8.51
N ILE A 16 3.29 -20.65 7.22
CA ILE A 16 3.70 -19.67 6.22
C ILE A 16 2.61 -18.61 6.04
N GLY A 17 1.35 -19.01 5.90
CA GLY A 17 0.22 -18.09 5.76
C GLY A 17 0.12 -17.14 6.95
N LYS A 18 0.25 -17.66 8.17
CA LYS A 18 0.24 -16.85 9.40
C LYS A 18 1.39 -15.86 9.44
N ARG A 19 2.62 -16.30 9.14
CA ARG A 19 3.81 -15.41 9.10
C ARG A 19 3.70 -14.35 8.01
N LEU A 20 3.09 -14.69 6.87
CA LEU A 20 2.80 -13.74 5.80
C LEU A 20 1.76 -12.72 6.23
N GLY A 21 0.69 -13.14 6.90
CA GLY A 21 -0.33 -12.24 7.45
C GLY A 21 0.27 -11.27 8.48
N GLU A 22 1.05 -11.77 9.43
CA GLU A 22 1.76 -10.94 10.41
C GLU A 22 2.74 -9.95 9.75
N GLY A 23 3.46 -10.41 8.72
CA GLY A 23 4.36 -9.56 7.94
C GLY A 23 3.62 -8.48 7.15
N ALA A 24 2.48 -8.82 6.54
CA ALA A 24 1.63 -7.90 5.80
C ALA A 24 1.01 -6.85 6.72
N GLU A 25 0.56 -7.25 7.91
CA GLU A 25 0.01 -6.36 8.94
C GLU A 25 1.05 -5.33 9.41
N ALA A 26 2.27 -5.80 9.67
CA ALA A 26 3.39 -4.95 10.05
C ALA A 26 3.78 -3.99 8.91
N ALA A 27 3.79 -4.49 7.67
CA ALA A 27 4.06 -3.67 6.49
C ALA A 27 2.98 -2.61 6.29
N ARG A 28 1.69 -2.95 6.40
CA ARG A 28 0.56 -2.02 6.31
C ARG A 28 0.73 -0.87 7.30
N THR A 29 0.96 -1.20 8.56
CA THR A 29 1.16 -0.21 9.63
C THR A 29 2.39 0.66 9.37
N SER A 30 3.49 0.08 8.88
CA SER A 30 4.69 0.84 8.54
C SER A 30 4.47 1.79 7.36
N ILE A 31 3.76 1.35 6.32
CA ILE A 31 3.44 2.17 5.15
C ILE A 31 2.51 3.31 5.54
N ALA A 32 1.46 3.05 6.33
CA ALA A 32 0.55 4.08 6.84
C ALA A 32 1.32 5.22 7.53
N LYS A 33 2.27 4.88 8.40
CA LYS A 33 3.13 5.86 9.07
C LYS A 33 4.00 6.66 8.10
N ARG A 34 4.63 5.99 7.14
CA ARG A 34 5.48 6.64 6.13
C ARG A 34 4.70 7.62 5.25
N LEU A 35 3.46 7.27 4.89
CA LEU A 35 2.58 8.16 4.13
C LEU A 35 2.21 9.40 4.94
N ALA A 36 1.87 9.24 6.23
CA ALA A 36 1.59 10.36 7.13
C ALA A 36 2.83 11.25 7.34
N GLU A 37 4.01 10.67 7.51
CA GLU A 37 5.29 11.41 7.61
C GLU A 37 5.58 12.20 6.33
N ALA A 38 5.38 11.59 5.16
CA ALA A 38 5.53 12.26 3.88
C ALA A 38 4.53 13.41 3.71
N ALA A 39 3.26 13.20 4.05
CA ALA A 39 2.24 14.25 4.03
C ALA A 39 2.61 15.43 4.92
N SER A 40 3.07 15.16 6.15
CA SER A 40 3.55 16.17 7.10
C SER A 40 4.76 16.94 6.56
N THR A 41 5.69 16.24 5.90
CA THR A 41 6.90 16.85 5.31
C THR A 41 6.51 17.81 4.19
N ILE A 42 5.66 17.36 3.25
CA ILE A 42 5.20 18.19 2.13
C ILE A 42 4.38 19.38 2.65
N ARG A 43 3.52 19.20 3.67
CA ARG A 43 2.80 20.31 4.29
C ARG A 43 3.75 21.36 4.87
N THR A 44 4.80 20.93 5.55
CA THR A 44 5.84 21.83 6.07
C THR A 44 6.52 22.58 4.93
N GLU A 45 6.90 21.91 3.84
CA GLU A 45 7.52 22.56 2.67
C GLU A 45 6.57 23.58 2.00
N ILE A 46 5.28 23.27 1.90
CA ILE A 46 4.26 24.19 1.37
C ILE A 46 4.15 25.45 2.24
N ASP A 47 4.16 25.28 3.56
CA ASP A 47 3.98 26.37 4.52
C ASP A 47 5.25 27.24 4.61
N GLU A 48 6.44 26.64 4.55
CA GLU A 48 7.72 27.34 4.58
C GLU A 48 8.05 28.08 3.27
N ASN A 49 7.49 27.65 2.14
CA ASN A 49 7.69 28.31 0.85
C ASN A 49 6.54 29.29 0.54
N GLU A 50 6.62 30.50 1.08
CA GLU A 50 5.63 31.56 0.86
C GLU A 50 5.53 31.99 -0.62
N ASP A 51 6.64 31.89 -1.38
CA ASP A 51 6.73 32.25 -2.80
C ASP A 51 6.22 31.15 -3.75
N LEU A 52 5.72 30.03 -3.22
CA LEU A 52 5.21 28.94 -4.05
C LEU A 52 4.02 29.43 -4.88
N ASP A 53 4.09 29.22 -6.20
CA ASP A 53 3.00 29.55 -7.12
C ASP A 53 1.68 28.91 -6.66
N LYS A 54 0.56 29.60 -6.90
CA LYS A 54 -0.76 29.14 -6.42
C LYS A 54 -1.15 27.79 -6.99
N ASP A 55 -0.86 27.53 -8.26
CA ASP A 55 -1.19 26.24 -8.87
C ASP A 55 -0.29 25.13 -8.33
N ALA A 56 0.99 25.44 -8.08
CA ALA A 56 1.92 24.52 -7.43
C ALA A 56 1.45 24.18 -6.00
N ARG A 57 1.01 25.17 -5.23
CA ARG A 57 0.45 25.00 -3.88
C ARG A 57 -0.76 24.08 -3.89
N VAL A 58 -1.73 24.32 -4.78
CA VAL A 58 -2.93 23.47 -4.90
C VAL A 58 -2.57 22.03 -5.24
N ARG A 59 -1.64 21.82 -6.18
CA ARG A 59 -1.19 20.47 -6.55
C ARG A 59 -0.50 19.75 -5.38
N ALA A 60 0.35 20.46 -4.64
CA ALA A 60 1.04 19.91 -3.49
C ALA A 60 0.07 19.58 -2.35
N THR A 61 -0.93 20.44 -2.09
CA THR A 61 -2.02 20.14 -1.14
C THR A 61 -2.81 18.90 -1.55
N ASN A 62 -3.16 18.75 -2.83
CA ASN A 62 -3.86 17.55 -3.31
C ASN A 62 -3.03 16.27 -3.10
N ILE A 63 -1.70 16.35 -3.21
CA ILE A 63 -0.80 15.23 -2.91
C ILE A 63 -0.86 14.90 -1.41
N VAL A 64 -0.76 15.91 -0.54
CA VAL A 64 -0.90 15.73 0.92
C VAL A 64 -2.21 15.04 1.27
N ASP A 65 -3.33 15.51 0.70
CA ASP A 65 -4.66 14.94 0.98
C ASP A 65 -4.77 13.48 0.49
N GLY A 66 -4.15 13.15 -0.64
CA GLY A 66 -4.08 11.79 -1.14
C GLY A 66 -3.25 10.87 -0.24
N LEU A 67 -2.11 11.35 0.27
CA LEU A 67 -1.26 10.62 1.21
C LEU A 67 -1.96 10.40 2.56
N ASP A 68 -2.61 11.43 3.11
CA ASP A 68 -3.39 11.34 4.35
C ASP A 68 -4.56 10.35 4.21
N SER A 69 -5.26 10.40 3.07
CA SER A 69 -6.35 9.48 2.77
C SER A 69 -5.86 8.03 2.69
N ALA A 70 -4.74 7.80 2.01
CA ALA A 70 -4.13 6.47 1.91
C ALA A 70 -3.61 5.97 3.27
N ALA A 71 -2.95 6.84 4.05
CA ALA A 71 -2.48 6.51 5.39
C ALA A 71 -3.64 6.10 6.30
N LYS A 72 -4.73 6.89 6.30
CA LYS A 72 -5.92 6.64 7.10
C LYS A 72 -6.63 5.35 6.65
N TYR A 73 -6.73 5.11 5.34
CA TYR A 73 -7.30 3.87 4.82
C TYR A 73 -6.52 2.64 5.32
N LEU A 74 -5.18 2.70 5.25
CA LEU A 74 -4.31 1.61 5.74
C LEU A 74 -4.32 1.48 7.27
N GLU A 75 -4.54 2.56 8.02
CA GLU A 75 -4.60 2.51 9.48
C GLU A 75 -5.94 1.92 9.98
N THR A 76 -7.03 2.23 9.30
CA THR A 76 -8.39 1.88 9.72
C THR A 76 -8.86 0.50 9.25
N ASN A 77 -8.28 -0.02 8.17
CA ASN A 77 -8.66 -1.31 7.58
C ASN A 77 -7.62 -2.39 7.88
N THR A 78 -8.10 -3.61 8.10
CA THR A 78 -7.24 -4.79 8.22
C THR A 78 -6.72 -5.23 6.83
N ILE A 79 -5.74 -6.14 6.79
CA ILE A 79 -5.30 -6.72 5.50
C ILE A 79 -6.47 -7.46 4.82
N ASP A 80 -7.31 -8.13 5.61
CA ASP A 80 -8.47 -8.86 5.09
C ASP A 80 -9.50 -7.90 4.48
N ASP A 81 -9.78 -6.77 5.14
CA ASP A 81 -10.69 -5.74 4.59
C ASP A 81 -10.17 -5.18 3.26
N ILE A 82 -8.86 -4.92 3.18
CA ILE A 82 -8.22 -4.42 1.95
C ILE A 82 -8.27 -5.46 0.83
N GLU A 83 -8.12 -6.74 1.17
CA GLU A 83 -8.24 -7.83 0.20
C GLU A 83 -9.66 -7.95 -0.34
N ASP A 84 -10.67 -7.85 0.53
CA ASP A 84 -12.08 -7.91 0.13
C ASP A 84 -12.46 -6.71 -0.75
N ASP A 85 -12.03 -5.50 -0.41
CA ASP A 85 -12.22 -4.31 -1.26
C ASP A 85 -11.53 -4.48 -2.63
N ALA A 86 -10.32 -5.05 -2.66
CA ALA A 86 -9.62 -5.32 -3.91
C ALA A 86 -10.37 -6.35 -4.76
N ARG A 87 -10.95 -7.38 -4.14
CA ARG A 87 -11.76 -8.39 -4.83
C ARG A 87 -13.03 -7.79 -5.42
N GLU A 88 -13.72 -6.90 -4.70
CA GLU A 88 -14.91 -6.19 -5.17
C GLU A 88 -14.58 -5.30 -6.38
N VAL A 89 -13.50 -4.53 -6.32
CA VAL A 89 -13.06 -3.69 -7.46
C VAL A 89 -12.73 -4.53 -8.69
N ILE A 90 -12.06 -5.68 -8.49
CA ILE A 90 -11.74 -6.61 -9.57
C ILE A 90 -13.00 -7.22 -10.18
N SER A 91 -13.99 -7.60 -9.37
CA SER A 91 -15.24 -8.18 -9.88
C SER A 91 -16.08 -7.17 -10.64
N ASP A 92 -16.14 -5.94 -10.15
CA ASP A 92 -17.04 -4.91 -10.67
C ASP A 92 -16.47 -4.22 -11.90
N ASN A 93 -15.15 -3.98 -11.91
CA ASN A 93 -14.47 -3.25 -12.97
C ASN A 93 -13.09 -3.87 -13.29
N PRO A 94 -13.05 -5.05 -13.92
CA PRO A 94 -11.81 -5.77 -14.19
C PRO A 94 -10.80 -4.95 -15.02
N TRP A 95 -11.28 -4.07 -15.90
CA TRP A 95 -10.41 -3.19 -16.68
C TRP A 95 -9.68 -2.15 -15.82
N GLN A 96 -10.35 -1.59 -14.80
CA GLN A 96 -9.72 -0.65 -13.87
C GLN A 96 -8.67 -1.35 -13.01
N ALA A 97 -8.95 -2.59 -12.58
CA ALA A 97 -7.98 -3.41 -11.86
C ALA A 97 -6.72 -3.70 -12.69
N ILE A 98 -6.85 -4.00 -13.98
CA ILE A 98 -5.69 -4.20 -14.88
C ILE A 98 -4.82 -2.94 -14.95
N ILE A 99 -5.45 -1.76 -15.09
CA ILE A 99 -4.73 -0.49 -15.11
C ILE A 99 -4.01 -0.24 -13.78
N ALA A 100 -4.70 -0.45 -12.65
CA ALA A 100 -4.12 -0.31 -11.33
C ALA A 100 -2.91 -1.24 -11.13
N ALA A 101 -3.03 -2.52 -11.51
CA ALA A 101 -1.94 -3.48 -11.44
C ALA A 101 -0.74 -3.08 -12.31
N LEU A 102 -0.99 -2.55 -13.51
CA LEU A 102 0.06 -2.04 -14.39
C LEU A 102 0.78 -0.83 -13.78
N VAL A 103 0.04 0.12 -13.20
CA VAL A 103 0.60 1.30 -12.53
C VAL A 103 1.48 0.89 -11.34
N VAL A 104 0.98 -0.01 -10.48
CA VAL A 104 1.76 -0.54 -9.35
C VAL A 104 3.03 -1.24 -9.84
N GLY A 105 2.91 -2.09 -10.86
CA GLY A 105 4.05 -2.78 -11.45
C GLY A 105 5.12 -1.83 -12.02
N LEU A 106 4.72 -0.75 -12.67
CA LEU A 106 5.63 0.27 -13.19
C LEU A 106 6.38 1.00 -12.07
N ILE A 107 5.68 1.40 -11.01
CA ILE A 107 6.28 2.07 -9.85
C ILE A 107 7.31 1.16 -9.19
N LEU A 108 6.94 -0.10 -8.92
CA LEU A 108 7.85 -1.08 -8.33
C LEU A 108 9.05 -1.37 -9.25
N GLY A 109 8.84 -1.48 -10.56
CA GLY A 109 9.91 -1.66 -11.53
C GLY A 109 10.90 -0.50 -11.55
N TRP A 110 10.43 0.74 -11.42
CA TRP A 110 11.30 1.92 -11.33
C TRP A 110 12.07 1.98 -10.01
N LEU A 111 11.41 1.69 -8.89
CA LEU A 111 12.04 1.71 -7.56
C LEU A 111 13.17 0.68 -7.47
N LEU A 112 12.96 -0.53 -8.00
CA LEU A 112 13.95 -1.61 -7.97
C LEU A 112 15.09 -1.41 -8.98
N LYS A 113 14.83 -0.76 -10.12
CA LYS A 113 15.85 -0.44 -11.13
C LYS A 113 16.81 0.67 -10.69
N GLY A 114 16.40 1.53 -9.77
CA GLY A 114 17.23 2.64 -9.26
C GLY A 114 18.36 2.24 -8.32
N ASN A 115 18.54 0.94 -8.04
CA ASN A 115 19.55 0.41 -7.10
C ASN A 115 20.69 -0.37 -7.79
N ASP A 116 20.89 -0.14 -9.10
CA ASP A 116 22.06 -0.59 -9.89
C ASP A 116 22.94 0.60 -10.30
#